data_AF-X1HZV8-F1
#
_entry.id   AF-X1HZV8-F1
#
_cell.length_a   1.000
_cell.length_b   1.000
_cell.length_c   1.000
_cell.angle_alpha   90.00
_cell.angle_beta   90.00
_cell.angle_gamma   90.00
#
_symmetry.space_group_name_H-M   'P 1'
#
loop_
_entity.id
_entity.type
_entity.pdbx_description
1 polymer ?
#
loop_
_entity_poly.entity_id
_entity_poly.type
_entity_poly.pdbx_seq_one_letter_code
_entity_poly.pdbx_strand_id
1 'polypeptide(L)'
;MKEISLSIKDLLGDDKKLTFLVGAGCSIDPPSCLADGFKMMKSIIDYTCDQSEIENVLDFLNSGKLRFEALVEIIRDHLDNNLKIIDYYNQCNKPNIQHFYLANMIKKGQFVMTTNFDFLIEYALLNLDINKND
;
A
#
# COMPACT_ATOMS: atom_id res chain seq x y z
N MET A 1 -26.12 5.16 13.36
CA MET A 1 -25.09 6.22 13.48
C MET A 1 -25.81 7.55 13.50
N LYS A 2 -25.48 8.48 14.42
CA LYS A 2 -26.02 9.85 14.36
C LYS A 2 -25.33 10.56 13.19
N GLU A 3 -26.10 11.17 12.30
CA GLU A 3 -25.52 12.10 11.33
C GLU A 3 -24.94 13.30 12.07
N ILE A 4 -23.71 13.63 11.71
CA ILE A 4 -22.98 14.79 12.18
C ILE A 4 -22.65 15.63 10.96
N SER A 5 -23.06 16.90 10.99
CA SER A 5 -22.78 17.88 9.92
C SER A 5 -21.38 18.47 10.11
N LEU A 6 -20.35 17.65 9.92
CA LEU A 6 -18.95 18.08 9.89
C LEU A 6 -18.41 17.97 8.47
N SER A 7 -17.66 18.98 8.05
CA SER A 7 -16.83 18.90 6.85
C SER A 7 -15.50 18.21 7.16
N ILE A 8 -14.81 17.74 6.13
CA ILE A 8 -13.45 17.19 6.27
C ILE A 8 -12.50 18.23 6.90
N LYS A 9 -12.68 19.52 6.60
CA LYS A 9 -11.84 20.58 7.18
C LYS A 9 -12.03 20.70 8.69
N ASP A 10 -13.24 20.47 9.18
CA ASP A 10 -13.53 20.51 10.62
C ASP A 10 -12.87 19.34 11.36
N LEU A 11 -12.56 18.26 10.64
CA LEU A 11 -11.83 17.09 11.14
C LEU A 11 -10.31 17.26 11.03
N LEU A 12 -9.84 18.11 10.11
CA LEU A 12 -8.42 18.32 9.81
C LEU A 12 -7.95 19.69 10.29
N GLY A 13 -7.68 19.81 11.60
CA GLY A 13 -7.09 20.99 12.23
C GLY A 13 -5.71 20.70 12.82
N ASP A 14 -4.82 21.70 12.85
CA ASP A 14 -3.48 21.56 13.47
C ASP A 14 -3.58 21.32 15.00
N ASP A 15 -4.72 21.62 15.62
CA ASP A 15 -5.01 21.32 17.03
C ASP A 15 -5.47 19.87 17.27
N LYS A 16 -5.76 19.11 16.21
CA LYS A 16 -6.23 17.73 16.30
C LYS A 16 -5.06 16.75 16.27
N LYS A 17 -5.16 15.71 17.10
CA LYS A 17 -4.31 14.52 17.00
C LYS A 17 -4.99 13.52 16.08
N LEU A 18 -4.39 13.35 14.90
CA LEU A 18 -4.86 12.49 13.83
C LEU A 18 -3.97 11.25 13.74
N THR A 19 -4.60 10.16 13.36
CA THR A 19 -3.91 8.92 12.96
C THR A 19 -4.42 8.54 11.57
N PHE A 20 -3.50 8.44 10.62
CA PHE A 20 -3.79 8.05 9.25
C PHE A 20 -3.58 6.54 9.12
N LEU A 21 -4.64 5.82 8.75
CA LEU A 21 -4.55 4.40 8.38
C LEU A 21 -4.49 4.33 6.85
N VAL A 22 -3.36 3.86 6.33
CA VAL A 22 -3.03 3.99 4.90
C VAL A 22 -2.74 2.61 4.31
N GLY A 23 -3.52 2.21 3.31
CA GLY A 23 -3.26 0.99 2.54
C GLY A 23 -2.62 1.27 1.18
N ALA A 24 -2.56 0.23 0.35
CA ALA A 24 -1.85 0.26 -0.94
C ALA A 24 -2.34 1.34 -1.92
N GLY A 25 -3.57 1.84 -1.70
CA GLY A 25 -4.15 2.93 -2.49
C GLY A 25 -3.27 4.18 -2.55
N CYS A 26 -2.47 4.48 -1.53
CA CYS A 26 -1.58 5.65 -1.58
C CYS A 26 -0.42 5.47 -2.57
N SER A 27 -0.08 4.23 -2.94
CA SER A 27 1.07 3.89 -3.78
C SER A 27 0.71 3.66 -5.26
N ILE A 28 -0.57 3.71 -5.63
CA ILE A 28 -1.05 3.42 -7.00
C ILE A 28 -0.77 4.60 -7.95
N ASP A 29 -0.92 5.83 -7.47
CA ASP A 29 -0.83 7.01 -8.34
C ASP A 29 0.61 7.32 -8.75
N PRO A 30 0.82 7.91 -9.96
CA PRO A 30 2.15 8.35 -10.40
C PRO A 30 2.82 9.33 -9.42
N PRO A 31 4.17 9.30 -9.31
CA PRO A 31 5.11 8.44 -10.03
C PRO A 31 5.33 7.06 -9.39
N SER A 32 4.62 6.70 -8.31
CA SER A 32 4.83 5.46 -7.57
C SER A 32 4.36 4.23 -8.35
N CYS A 33 3.15 4.30 -8.93
CA CYS A 33 2.61 3.31 -9.86
C CYS A 33 2.67 1.84 -9.37
N LEU A 34 2.62 1.59 -8.06
CA LEU A 34 2.70 0.24 -7.50
C LEU A 34 1.38 -0.51 -7.70
N ALA A 35 1.48 -1.82 -7.96
CA ALA A 35 0.32 -2.70 -8.04
C ALA A 35 -0.35 -2.86 -6.67
N ASP A 36 -1.66 -2.62 -6.59
CA ASP A 36 -2.43 -3.00 -5.41
C ASP A 36 -2.47 -4.53 -5.21
N GLY A 37 -3.01 -4.96 -4.07
CA GLY A 37 -3.11 -6.38 -3.73
C GLY A 37 -3.87 -7.20 -4.78
N PHE A 38 -4.92 -6.65 -5.39
CA PHE A 38 -5.70 -7.36 -6.41
C PHE A 38 -4.88 -7.60 -7.69
N LYS A 39 -4.22 -6.55 -8.20
CA LYS A 39 -3.36 -6.65 -9.39
C LYS A 39 -2.18 -7.58 -9.16
N MET A 40 -1.57 -7.53 -7.98
CA MET A 40 -0.50 -8.45 -7.59
C MET A 40 -0.99 -9.89 -7.54
N MET A 41 -2.09 -10.17 -6.84
CA MET A 41 -2.66 -11.52 -6.76
C MET A 41 -3.03 -12.08 -8.12
N LYS A 42 -3.67 -11.27 -8.97
CA LYS A 42 -3.99 -11.67 -10.35
C LYS A 42 -2.73 -12.05 -11.11
N SER A 43 -1.68 -11.24 -11.02
CA SER A 43 -0.39 -11.54 -11.69
C SER A 43 0.20 -12.84 -11.15
N ILE A 44 0.20 -13.05 -9.84
CA ILE A 44 0.67 -14.31 -9.23
C ILE A 44 -0.10 -15.50 -9.80
N ILE A 45 -1.44 -15.44 -9.82
CA ILE A 45 -2.28 -16.53 -10.33
C ILE A 45 -1.97 -16.79 -11.82
N ASP A 46 -1.92 -15.74 -12.63
CA ASP A 46 -1.65 -15.84 -14.07
C ASP A 46 -0.28 -16.49 -14.37
N TYR A 47 0.73 -16.27 -13.52
CA TYR A 47 2.09 -16.79 -13.74
C TYR A 47 2.40 -18.12 -13.04
N THR A 48 1.63 -18.51 -12.02
CA THR A 48 1.98 -19.67 -11.17
C THR A 48 0.94 -20.79 -11.19
N CYS A 49 -0.30 -20.49 -11.59
CA CYS A 49 -1.37 -21.47 -11.64
C CYS A 49 -1.33 -22.26 -12.96
N ASP A 50 -1.77 -23.52 -12.91
CA ASP A 50 -1.99 -24.28 -14.14
C ASP A 50 -3.08 -23.61 -14.98
N GLN A 51 -2.89 -23.57 -16.30
CA GLN A 51 -3.81 -22.92 -17.23
C GLN A 51 -5.25 -23.45 -17.11
N SER A 52 -5.44 -24.72 -16.74
CA SER A 52 -6.79 -25.29 -16.54
C SER A 52 -7.51 -24.76 -15.30
N GLU A 53 -6.78 -24.22 -14.32
CA GLU A 53 -7.31 -23.81 -13.02
C GLU A 53 -7.38 -22.29 -12.83
N ILE A 54 -6.77 -21.49 -13.72
CA ILE A 54 -6.71 -20.02 -13.60
C ILE A 54 -8.10 -19.43 -13.36
N GLU A 55 -9.11 -19.77 -14.17
CA GLU A 55 -10.47 -19.22 -14.03
C GLU A 55 -11.12 -19.59 -12.69
N ASN A 56 -10.91 -20.82 -12.22
CA ASN A 56 -11.43 -21.27 -10.93
C ASN A 56 -10.82 -20.45 -9.79
N VAL A 57 -9.50 -20.25 -9.80
CA VAL A 57 -8.79 -19.49 -8.76
C VAL A 57 -9.14 -18.00 -8.83
N LEU A 58 -9.30 -17.44 -10.03
CA LEU A 58 -9.75 -16.06 -10.21
C LEU A 58 -11.17 -15.84 -9.67
N ASP A 59 -12.07 -16.83 -9.73
CA ASP A 59 -13.39 -16.71 -9.10
C ASP A 59 -13.30 -16.54 -7.56
N PHE A 60 -12.38 -17.26 -6.90
CA PHE A 60 -12.12 -17.06 -5.46
C PHE A 60 -11.56 -15.66 -5.16
N LEU A 61 -10.69 -15.13 -6.02
CA LEU A 61 -10.18 -13.76 -5.91
C LEU A 61 -11.32 -12.74 -6.08
N ASN A 62 -12.11 -12.86 -7.15
CA ASN A 62 -13.18 -11.92 -7.49
C ASN A 62 -14.33 -11.94 -6.47
N SER A 63 -14.60 -13.10 -5.87
CA SER A 63 -15.59 -13.23 -4.79
C SER A 63 -15.06 -12.79 -3.41
N GLY A 64 -13.80 -12.36 -3.31
CA GLY A 64 -13.17 -11.91 -2.07
C GLY A 64 -12.87 -13.03 -1.06
N LYS A 65 -12.98 -14.30 -1.48
CA LYS A 65 -12.70 -15.48 -0.64
C LYS A 65 -11.21 -15.76 -0.52
N LEU A 66 -10.43 -15.41 -1.53
CA LEU A 66 -8.97 -15.49 -1.49
C LEU A 66 -8.40 -14.16 -0.99
N ARG A 67 -7.72 -14.19 0.15
CA ARG A 67 -7.02 -13.00 0.70
C ARG A 67 -5.58 -12.95 0.23
N PHE A 68 -5.01 -11.75 0.17
CA PHE A 68 -3.63 -11.51 -0.26
C PHE A 68 -2.63 -12.34 0.54
N GLU A 69 -2.73 -12.30 1.86
CA GLU A 69 -1.81 -12.99 2.76
C GLU A 69 -1.88 -14.52 2.59
N ALA A 70 -3.08 -15.05 2.33
CA ALA A 70 -3.28 -16.48 2.11
C ALA A 70 -2.63 -16.95 0.80
N LEU A 71 -2.78 -16.17 -0.28
CA LEU A 71 -2.11 -16.49 -1.54
C LEU A 71 -0.58 -16.39 -1.40
N VAL A 72 -0.08 -15.31 -0.78
CA VAL A 72 1.35 -15.10 -0.56
C VAL A 72 1.96 -16.21 0.31
N GLU A 73 1.23 -16.70 1.31
CA GLU A 73 1.64 -17.86 2.11
C GLU A 73 1.76 -19.15 1.29
N ILE A 74 0.77 -19.45 0.44
CA ILE A 74 0.83 -20.60 -0.47
C ILE A 74 2.04 -20.49 -1.40
N ILE A 75 2.28 -19.30 -1.96
CA ILE A 75 3.44 -19.05 -2.82
C ILE A 75 4.75 -19.23 -2.06
N ARG A 76 4.84 -18.73 -0.82
CA ARG A 76 6.02 -18.94 0.04
C ARG A 76 6.32 -20.41 0.22
N ASP A 77 5.32 -21.19 0.58
CA ASP A 77 5.53 -22.57 1.01
C ASP A 77 5.86 -23.52 -0.15
N HIS A 78 5.55 -23.11 -1.39
CA HIS A 78 5.66 -23.99 -2.56
C HIS A 78 6.55 -23.48 -3.71
N LEU A 79 6.74 -22.17 -3.86
CA LEU A 79 7.39 -21.58 -5.04
C LEU A 79 8.47 -20.54 -4.69
N ASP A 80 8.28 -19.76 -3.65
CA ASP A 80 9.16 -18.65 -3.27
C ASP A 80 9.40 -18.61 -1.76
N ASN A 81 10.16 -19.60 -1.27
CA ASN A 81 10.44 -19.81 0.17
C ASN A 81 11.00 -18.58 0.91
N ASN A 82 11.58 -17.61 0.18
CA ASN A 82 12.14 -16.39 0.75
C ASN A 82 11.26 -15.15 0.53
N LEU A 83 10.06 -15.30 -0.05
CA LEU A 83 9.13 -14.19 -0.36
C LEU A 83 9.75 -13.06 -1.20
N LYS A 84 10.67 -13.39 -2.12
CA LYS A 84 11.27 -12.44 -3.05
C LYS A 84 10.24 -11.71 -3.91
N ILE A 85 9.07 -12.29 -4.14
CA ILE A 85 7.99 -11.64 -4.89
C ILE A 85 7.55 -10.33 -4.24
N ILE A 86 7.63 -10.21 -2.91
CA ILE A 86 7.28 -8.99 -2.18
C ILE A 86 8.33 -7.90 -2.39
N ASP A 87 9.59 -8.26 -2.73
CA ASP A 87 10.63 -7.28 -3.03
C ASP A 87 10.27 -6.38 -4.22
N TYR A 88 9.31 -6.77 -5.05
CA TYR A 88 8.71 -5.90 -6.07
C TYR A 88 8.37 -4.50 -5.52
N TYR A 89 7.75 -4.43 -4.33
CA TYR A 89 7.33 -3.17 -3.71
C TYR A 89 8.52 -2.29 -3.32
N ASN A 90 9.67 -2.90 -3.03
CA ASN A 90 10.91 -2.20 -2.68
C ASN A 90 11.66 -1.62 -3.89
N GLN A 91 11.29 -2.01 -5.11
CA GLN A 91 11.97 -1.54 -6.33
C GLN A 91 11.62 -0.09 -6.68
N CYS A 92 10.51 0.44 -6.15
CA CYS A 92 10.13 1.83 -6.36
C CYS A 92 10.69 2.74 -5.26
N ASN A 93 11.40 3.78 -5.67
CA ASN A 93 11.91 4.83 -4.79
C ASN A 93 11.34 6.22 -5.12
N LYS A 94 10.21 6.27 -5.84
CA LYS A 94 9.58 7.51 -6.31
C LYS A 94 8.27 7.76 -5.58
N PRO A 95 8.28 8.46 -4.44
CA PRO A 95 7.05 8.81 -3.73
C PRO A 95 6.19 9.78 -4.55
N ASN A 96 4.87 9.58 -4.49
CA ASN A 96 3.88 10.53 -5.00
C ASN A 96 3.43 11.56 -3.95
N ILE A 97 2.53 12.46 -4.35
CA ILE A 97 2.05 13.56 -3.52
C ILE A 97 1.38 13.09 -2.21
N GLN A 98 0.74 11.91 -2.21
CA GLN A 98 0.10 11.36 -1.02
C GLN A 98 1.14 11.00 0.04
N HIS A 99 2.26 10.38 -0.38
CA HIS A 99 3.38 10.08 0.52
C HIS A 99 3.98 11.36 1.11
N PHE A 100 4.16 12.41 0.31
CA PHE A 100 4.64 13.71 0.80
C PHE A 100 3.66 14.37 1.77
N TYR A 101 2.35 14.23 1.55
CA TYR A 101 1.35 14.70 2.50
C TYR A 101 1.48 13.96 3.84
N LEU A 102 1.54 12.62 3.81
CA LEU A 102 1.68 11.78 5.00
C LEU A 102 3.00 12.06 5.74
N ALA A 103 4.11 12.20 5.02
CA ALA A 103 5.41 12.58 5.59
C ALA A 103 5.35 13.94 6.30
N ASN A 104 4.68 14.93 5.71
CA ASN A 104 4.45 16.21 6.38
C ASN A 104 3.57 16.08 7.63
N MET A 105 2.56 15.21 7.63
CA MET A 105 1.74 14.94 8.82
C MET A 105 2.59 14.31 9.93
N ILE A 106 3.48 13.38 9.60
CA ILE A 106 4.45 12.81 10.57
C ILE A 106 5.34 13.92 11.15
N LYS A 107 5.88 14.82 10.32
CA LYS A 107 6.68 15.97 10.79
C LYS A 107 5.90 16.92 11.72
N LYS A 108 4.57 16.98 11.59
CA LYS A 108 3.67 17.72 12.49
C LYS A 108 3.32 16.96 13.77
N GLY A 109 3.91 15.78 14.02
CA GLY A 109 3.64 14.95 15.19
C GLY A 109 2.37 14.11 15.10
N GLN A 110 1.82 13.94 13.89
CA GLN A 110 0.70 13.04 13.64
C GLN A 110 1.19 11.61 13.40
N PHE A 111 0.32 10.62 13.57
CA PHE A 111 0.68 9.21 13.34
C PHE A 111 0.22 8.71 11.98
N VAL A 112 1.05 7.89 11.35
CA VAL A 112 0.69 7.14 10.13
C VAL A 112 0.95 5.67 10.41
N MET A 113 -0.04 4.82 10.12
CA MET A 113 0.07 3.38 10.19
C MET A 113 -0.27 2.82 8.82
N THR A 114 0.56 1.90 8.32
CA THR A 114 0.37 1.31 7.00
C THR A 114 0.60 -0.19 7.01
N THR A 115 -0.08 -0.88 6.10
CA THR A 115 0.15 -2.30 5.78
C THR A 115 0.91 -2.46 4.46
N ASN A 116 1.44 -1.38 3.89
CA ASN A 116 2.17 -1.44 2.64
C ASN A 116 3.55 -2.06 2.85
N PHE A 117 4.05 -2.75 1.82
CA PHE A 117 5.38 -3.36 1.81
C PHE A 117 6.45 -2.47 1.18
N ASP A 118 6.07 -1.30 0.65
CA ASP A 118 6.98 -0.31 0.10
C ASP A 118 7.51 0.65 1.19
N PHE A 119 8.59 1.38 0.88
CA PHE A 119 9.21 2.38 1.76
C PHE A 119 8.93 3.83 1.29
N LEU A 120 7.83 4.08 0.56
CA LEU A 120 7.63 5.37 -0.12
C LEU A 120 7.34 6.51 0.86
N ILE A 121 6.74 6.25 2.03
CA ILE A 121 6.53 7.27 3.07
C ILE A 121 7.88 7.67 3.67
N GLU A 122 8.75 6.69 3.92
CA GLU A 122 10.11 6.87 4.42
C GLU A 122 10.97 7.64 3.40
N TYR A 123 10.90 7.28 2.12
CA TYR A 123 11.56 8.05 1.06
C TYR A 123 11.04 9.48 0.98
N ALA A 124 9.73 9.70 1.16
CA ALA A 124 9.16 11.04 1.22
C ALA A 124 9.68 11.84 2.43
N LEU A 125 9.80 11.21 3.61
CA LEU A 125 10.40 11.83 4.80
C LEU A 125 11.86 12.24 4.55
N LEU A 126 12.68 11.32 4.03
CA LEU A 126 14.08 11.61 3.70
C LEU A 126 14.17 12.77 2.70
N ASN A 127 13.35 12.77 1.65
CA ASN A 127 13.34 13.83 0.65
C ASN A 127 12.95 15.21 1.22
N LEU A 128 12.08 15.25 2.23
CA LEU A 128 11.70 16.49 2.92
C LEU A 128 12.78 17.00 3.87
N ASP A 129 13.68 16.13 4.34
CA ASP A 129 14.80 16.49 5.20
C ASP A 129 16.07 16.81 4.42
N ILE A 130 16.20 16.34 3.17
CA ILE A 130 17.36 16.55 2.28
C ILE A 130 17.37 17.96 1.61
N ASN A 131 16.37 18.83 1.80
CA ASN A 131 16.40 20.22 1.30
C ASN A 131 15.57 21.19 2.17
N LYS A 132 16.09 22.36 2.61
CA LYS A 132 16.85 23.38 1.86
C LYS A 132 17.85 24.18 2.74
N ASN A 133 19.09 23.72 2.98
CA ASN A 133 20.23 24.59 3.39
C ASN A 133 21.60 23.86 3.53
N ASP A 134 21.84 22.77 2.81
CA ASP A 134 23.20 22.21 2.66
C ASP A 134 23.73 22.47 1.24
#